data_AF-A0AAD9K4Y6-F1
#
_entry.id   AF-A0AAD9K4Y6-F1
#
_cell.length_a   1.000
_cell.length_b   1.000
_cell.length_c   1.000
_cell.angle_alpha   90.00
_cell.angle_beta   90.00
_cell.angle_gamma   90.00
#
_symmetry.space_group_name_H-M   'P 1'
#
loop_
_entity.id
_entity.type
_entity.pdbx_description
1 polymer ?
#
loop_
_entity_poly.entity_id
_entity_poly.type
_entity_poly.pdbx_seq_one_letter_code
_entity_poly.pdbx_strand_id
1 'polypeptide(L)'
;MDDLRAKLLRKIVGEDEKFTSKSKIDLVRLPPCHSALKPHLQRLNHCVALYKHSDESILEQPNPYDDGQGWVRTEDGVLELVWSCGAALQNSLVDLLDTGDREEEEQEAENEEGRV
;
A
#
# COMPACT_ATOMS: atom_id res chain seq x y z
N MET A 1 -0.24 -5.47 -12.73
CA MET A 1 -0.33 -4.10 -12.13
C MET A 1 0.85 -3.84 -11.23
N ASP A 2 1.16 -4.73 -10.31
CA ASP A 2 2.29 -4.47 -9.41
C ASP A 2 3.67 -4.59 -10.09
N ASP A 3 3.81 -5.40 -11.14
CA ASP A 3 5.01 -5.43 -11.99
C ASP A 3 5.28 -4.09 -12.70
N LEU A 4 4.22 -3.35 -13.05
CA LEU A 4 4.36 -2.00 -13.63
C LEU A 4 4.90 -1.03 -12.57
N ARG A 5 4.44 -1.15 -11.33
CA ARG A 5 4.95 -0.38 -10.18
C ARG A 5 6.43 -0.67 -9.96
N ALA A 6 6.83 -1.94 -9.96
CA ALA A 6 8.23 -2.35 -9.81
C ALA A 6 9.11 -1.87 -10.98
N LYS A 7 8.61 -1.91 -12.22
CA LYS A 7 9.29 -1.34 -13.39
C LYS A 7 9.41 0.19 -13.31
N LEU A 8 8.37 0.89 -12.87
CA LEU A 8 8.39 2.34 -12.70
C LEU A 8 9.40 2.74 -11.62
N LEU A 9 9.41 2.02 -10.51
CA LEU A 9 10.36 2.19 -9.42
C LEU A 9 11.80 2.01 -9.91
N ARG A 10 12.12 0.90 -10.59
CA ARG A 10 13.44 0.72 -11.21
C ARG A 10 13.80 1.84 -12.17
N LYS A 11 12.85 2.32 -12.97
CA LYS A 11 13.11 3.43 -13.90
C LYS A 11 13.39 4.77 -13.19
N ILE A 12 12.78 5.01 -12.03
CA ILE A 12 12.99 6.23 -11.24
C ILE A 12 14.35 6.19 -10.51
N VAL A 13 14.77 5.01 -10.07
CA VAL A 13 16.01 4.79 -9.32
C VAL A 13 17.21 4.66 -10.25
N GLY A 14 17.04 4.03 -11.41
CA GLY A 14 18.12 3.56 -12.27
C GLY A 14 18.08 2.02 -12.33
N GLU A 15 18.32 1.43 -13.51
CA GLU A 15 18.18 -0.03 -13.70
C GLU A 15 19.14 -0.86 -12.83
N ASP A 16 20.28 -0.28 -12.43
CA ASP A 16 21.34 -0.92 -11.65
C ASP A 16 21.59 -0.27 -10.27
N GLU A 17 20.79 0.74 -9.89
CA GLU A 17 20.97 1.43 -8.60
C GLU A 17 20.15 0.75 -7.47
N LYS A 18 20.76 0.64 -6.29
CA LYS A 18 20.10 0.15 -5.07
C LYS A 18 19.13 1.21 -4.53
N PHE A 19 17.94 0.78 -4.12
CA PHE A 19 16.90 1.65 -3.57
C PHE A 19 17.14 1.84 -2.06
N THR A 20 17.80 2.91 -1.65
CA THR A 20 18.04 3.13 -0.22
C THR A 20 16.92 3.96 0.41
N SER A 21 16.83 3.95 1.75
CA SER A 21 15.99 4.87 2.54
C SER A 21 16.23 6.35 2.19
N LYS A 22 17.41 6.68 1.64
CA LYS A 22 17.83 8.01 1.20
C LYS A 22 17.37 8.35 -0.23
N SER A 23 16.89 7.39 -1.01
CA SER A 23 16.32 7.62 -2.34
C SER A 23 15.05 8.48 -2.19
N LYS A 24 15.09 9.74 -2.66
CA LYS A 24 13.97 10.71 -2.58
C LYS A 24 12.83 10.35 -3.55
N ILE A 25 12.26 9.17 -3.38
CA ILE A 25 11.21 8.67 -4.24
C ILE A 25 9.89 9.08 -3.63
N ASP A 26 9.26 10.03 -4.32
CA ASP A 26 7.93 10.47 -3.98
C ASP A 26 6.93 9.34 -4.27
N LEU A 27 6.57 8.61 -3.21
CA LEU A 27 5.62 7.50 -3.26
C LEU A 27 4.24 7.93 -3.78
N VAL A 28 3.91 9.23 -3.70
CA VAL A 28 2.65 9.78 -4.21
C VAL A 28 2.58 9.73 -5.75
N ARG A 29 3.73 9.69 -6.42
CA ARG A 29 3.81 9.58 -7.89
C ARG A 29 3.68 8.15 -8.39
N LEU A 30 3.73 7.16 -7.49
CA LEU A 30 3.54 5.78 -7.88
C LEU A 30 2.06 5.49 -8.02
N PRO A 31 1.64 4.75 -9.07
CA PRO A 31 0.27 4.29 -9.13
C PRO A 31 -0.05 3.45 -7.88
N PRO A 32 -1.29 3.51 -7.36
CA PRO A 32 -1.71 2.70 -6.24
C PRO A 32 -1.52 1.20 -6.58
N CYS A 33 -1.12 0.41 -5.59
CA CYS A 33 -0.99 -1.03 -5.77
C CYS A 33 -2.37 -1.65 -6.07
N HIS A 34 -2.37 -2.79 -6.75
CA HIS A 34 -3.62 -3.47 -7.10
C HIS A 34 -4.46 -3.82 -5.84
N SER A 35 -3.78 -4.22 -4.76
CA SER A 35 -4.40 -4.49 -3.47
C SER A 35 -5.04 -3.25 -2.82
N ALA A 36 -4.52 -2.05 -3.08
CA ALA A 36 -5.14 -0.81 -2.63
C ALA A 36 -6.39 -0.48 -3.46
N LEU A 37 -6.42 -0.77 -4.76
CA LEU A 37 -7.57 -0.46 -5.62
C LEU A 37 -8.79 -1.35 -5.38
N LYS A 38 -8.58 -2.60 -4.95
CA LYS A 38 -9.66 -3.58 -4.77
C LYS A 38 -10.75 -3.11 -3.79
N PRO A 39 -10.44 -2.61 -2.57
CA PRO A 39 -11.45 -2.06 -1.67
C PRO A 39 -12.19 -0.84 -2.22
N HIS A 40 -11.52 0.02 -3.01
CA HIS A 40 -12.20 1.17 -3.63
C HIS A 40 -13.25 0.73 -4.65
N LEU A 41 -12.92 -0.27 -5.49
CA LEU A 41 -13.88 -0.84 -6.44
C LEU A 41 -15.04 -1.53 -5.73
N GLN A 42 -14.77 -2.22 -4.64
CA GLN A 42 -15.79 -2.86 -3.81
C GLN A 42 -16.78 -1.85 -3.22
N ARG A 43 -16.28 -0.73 -2.67
CA ARG A 43 -17.15 0.35 -2.19
C ARG A 43 -17.98 0.99 -3.29
N LEU A 44 -17.39 1.18 -4.48
CA LEU A 44 -18.14 1.70 -5.62
C LEU A 44 -19.26 0.73 -6.02
N ASN A 45 -18.96 -0.57 -6.08
CA ASN A 45 -19.96 -1.60 -6.38
C ASN A 45 -21.08 -1.62 -5.34
N HIS A 46 -20.75 -1.49 -4.05
CA HIS A 46 -21.73 -1.35 -2.98
C HIS A 46 -22.67 -0.17 -3.21
N CYS A 47 -22.11 1.03 -3.45
CA CYS A 47 -22.92 2.22 -3.72
C CYS A 47 -23.81 2.03 -4.96
N VAL A 48 -23.27 1.48 -6.05
CA VAL A 48 -24.02 1.19 -7.28
C VAL A 48 -25.15 0.19 -7.01
N ALA A 49 -24.91 -0.83 -6.19
CA ALA A 49 -25.95 -1.77 -5.78
C ALA A 49 -27.07 -1.04 -5.03
N LEU A 50 -26.74 -0.23 -4.01
CA LEU A 50 -27.74 0.57 -3.27
C LEU A 50 -28.58 1.45 -4.21
N TYR A 51 -27.95 2.13 -5.18
CA TYR A 51 -28.66 2.97 -6.14
C TYR A 51 -29.58 2.18 -7.06
N LYS A 52 -29.11 1.05 -7.62
CA LYS A 52 -29.88 0.20 -8.53
C LYS A 52 -31.15 -0.38 -7.90
N HIS A 53 -31.13 -0.47 -6.58
CA HIS A 53 -32.14 -1.11 -5.76
C HIS A 53 -32.97 -0.08 -4.95
N SER A 54 -32.81 1.21 -5.26
CA SER A 54 -33.43 2.30 -4.50
C SER A 54 -34.95 2.41 -4.66
N ASP A 55 -35.51 1.80 -5.70
CA ASP A 55 -36.94 1.73 -5.99
C ASP A 55 -37.64 0.52 -5.36
N GLU A 56 -36.87 -0.45 -4.85
CA GLU A 56 -37.40 -1.64 -4.20
C GLU A 56 -37.65 -1.37 -2.70
N SER A 57 -38.89 -1.57 -2.23
CA SER A 57 -39.31 -1.20 -0.88
C SER A 57 -38.75 -2.11 0.23
N ILE A 58 -38.34 -3.34 -0.12
CA ILE A 58 -37.72 -4.29 0.80
C ILE A 58 -36.69 -5.07 0.01
N LEU A 59 -35.41 -4.78 0.26
CA LEU A 59 -34.30 -5.64 -0.09
C LEU A 59 -33.46 -5.89 1.14
N GLU A 60 -32.94 -7.10 1.26
CA GLU A 60 -31.69 -7.32 1.98
C GLU A 60 -30.65 -6.36 1.38
N GLN A 61 -30.50 -5.19 2.00
CA GLN A 61 -29.40 -4.30 1.64
C GLN A 61 -28.11 -5.05 1.97
N PRO A 62 -27.15 -5.16 1.04
CA PRO A 62 -25.85 -5.71 1.38
C PRO A 62 -25.31 -4.90 2.56
N ASN A 63 -24.90 -5.55 3.66
CA ASN A 63 -24.35 -4.79 4.77
C ASN A 63 -22.98 -4.27 4.35
N PRO A 64 -22.64 -3.02 4.67
CA PRO A 64 -21.38 -2.43 4.21
C PRO A 64 -20.14 -3.16 4.76
N TYR A 65 -20.27 -3.90 5.86
CA TYR A 65 -19.21 -4.73 6.45
C TYR A 65 -19.25 -6.20 6.01
N ASP A 66 -20.13 -6.58 5.08
CA ASP A 66 -20.07 -7.91 4.47
C ASP A 66 -18.79 -8.06 3.64
N ASP A 67 -18.34 -9.30 3.49
CA ASP A 67 -17.12 -9.61 2.73
C ASP A 67 -17.18 -9.01 1.33
N GLY A 68 -16.14 -8.24 1.01
CA GLY A 68 -15.97 -7.66 -0.31
C GLY A 68 -16.82 -6.41 -0.59
N GLN A 69 -17.29 -5.72 0.44
CA GLN A 69 -17.96 -4.41 0.33
C GLN A 69 -17.00 -3.22 0.58
N GLY A 70 -15.79 -3.51 1.06
CA GLY A 70 -14.72 -2.53 1.25
C GLY A 70 -14.80 -1.71 2.54
N TRP A 71 -15.60 -2.17 3.51
CA TRP A 71 -15.63 -1.66 4.87
C TRP A 71 -15.43 -2.78 5.88
N VAL A 72 -15.01 -2.41 7.09
CA VAL A 72 -14.93 -3.29 8.24
C VAL A 72 -15.67 -2.64 9.42
N ARG A 73 -16.28 -3.46 10.27
CA ARG A 73 -16.86 -3.00 11.52
C ARG A 73 -15.85 -3.26 12.64
N THR A 74 -15.47 -2.22 13.37
CA THR A 74 -14.57 -2.33 14.53
C THR A 74 -15.31 -2.92 15.73
N GLU A 75 -14.56 -3.34 16.74
CA GLU A 75 -15.12 -3.85 18.01
C GLU A 75 -16.00 -2.81 18.71
N ASP A 76 -15.66 -1.52 18.57
CA ASP A 76 -16.45 -0.38 19.07
C ASP A 76 -17.73 -0.12 18.25
N GLY A 77 -17.99 -0.93 17.22
CA GLY A 77 -19.15 -0.82 16.35
C GLY A 77 -19.05 0.30 15.31
N VAL A 78 -17.88 0.92 15.15
CA VAL A 78 -17.63 1.97 14.16
C VAL A 78 -17.32 1.33 12.80
N LEU A 79 -17.75 1.99 11.72
CA LEU A 79 -17.46 1.57 10.36
C LEU A 79 -16.16 2.22 9.87
N GLU A 80 -15.19 1.41 9.48
CA GLU A 80 -13.90 1.86 8.97
C GLU A 80 -13.65 1.41 7.53
N LEU A 81 -12.87 2.22 6.81
CA LEU A 81 -12.48 1.94 5.44
C LEU A 81 -11.39 0.88 5.40
N VAL A 82 -11.60 -0.16 4.58
CA VAL A 82 -10.51 -1.05 4.19
C VAL A 82 -9.69 -0.32 3.12
N TRP A 83 -8.48 0.10 3.45
CA TRP A 83 -7.62 0.84 2.52
C TRP A 83 -6.88 -0.06 1.53
N SER A 84 -6.43 -1.23 1.96
CA SER A 84 -5.79 -2.23 1.10
C SER A 84 -6.10 -3.65 1.58
N CYS A 85 -6.13 -4.60 0.65
CA CYS A 85 -6.30 -6.04 0.96
C CYS A 85 -4.95 -6.76 1.22
N GLY A 86 -3.87 -6.01 1.46
CA GLY A 86 -2.53 -6.57 1.58
C GLY A 86 -1.50 -5.50 1.87
N ALA A 87 -0.24 -5.91 1.99
CA ALA A 87 0.87 -5.01 2.28
C ALA A 87 0.92 -3.85 1.28
N ALA A 88 1.12 -2.63 1.80
CA ALA A 88 1.20 -1.42 0.99
C ALA A 88 2.41 -1.45 0.02
N LEU A 89 3.45 -2.20 0.39
CA LEU A 89 4.63 -2.49 -0.41
C LEU A 89 4.71 -4.00 -0.66
N GLN A 90 5.04 -4.41 -1.88
CA GLN A 90 5.28 -5.82 -2.17
C GLN A 90 6.63 -6.26 -1.61
N ASN A 91 6.74 -7.52 -1.17
CA ASN A 91 7.99 -8.08 -0.64
C ASN A 91 9.17 -7.98 -1.63
N SER A 92 8.92 -8.08 -2.93
CA SER A 92 9.94 -7.90 -3.98
C SER A 92 10.53 -6.48 -4.03
N LEU A 93 9.87 -5.50 -3.40
CA LEU A 93 10.34 -4.12 -3.24
C LEU A 93 10.94 -3.89 -1.84
N VAL A 94 10.73 -4.80 -0.90
CA VAL A 94 11.35 -4.77 0.43
C VAL A 94 12.84 -5.11 0.32
N ASP A 95 13.21 -6.06 -0.54
CA ASP A 95 14.62 -6.38 -0.84
C ASP A 95 15.36 -5.23 -1.54
N LEU A 96 14.62 -4.32 -2.16
CA LEU A 96 15.16 -3.11 -2.79
C LEU A 96 15.58 -2.10 -1.73
N LEU A 97 14.81 -1.97 -0.62
CA LEU A 97 15.01 -1.10 0.55
C LEU A 97 16.21 -1.50 1.43
N ASP A 98 17.22 -2.15 0.85
CA ASP A 98 18.38 -2.74 1.53
C ASP A 98 18.97 -1.78 2.57
N THR A 99 19.23 -2.31 3.76
CA THR A 99 19.59 -1.65 5.01
C THR A 99 21.00 -1.06 4.96
N GLY A 100 21.31 -0.25 3.94
CA GLY A 100 22.60 0.42 3.77
C GLY A 100 22.96 1.33 4.94
N ASP A 101 21.97 1.77 5.73
CA ASP A 101 22.22 2.52 6.96
C ASP A 101 22.96 1.69 8.02
N ARG A 102 22.81 0.35 8.01
CA ARG A 102 23.46 -0.50 9.02
C ARG A 102 24.95 -0.73 8.77
N GLU A 103 25.39 -0.70 7.50
CA GLU A 103 26.82 -0.84 7.15
C GLU A 103 27.54 0.52 7.17
N GLU A 104 26.85 1.63 6.90
CA GLU A 104 27.44 2.98 6.98
C GLU A 104 27.62 3.46 8.44
N GLU A 105 26.68 3.17 9.35
CA GLU A 105 26.81 3.51 10.78
C GLU A 105 27.96 2.74 11.47
N GLU A 106 28.19 1.48 11.10
CA GLU A 106 29.30 0.68 11.64
C GLU A 106 30.68 1.21 11.17
N GLN A 107 30.78 1.74 9.95
CA GLN A 107 32.02 2.32 9.41
C GLN A 107 32.33 3.73 9.96
N GLU A 108 31.32 4.54 10.26
CA GLU A 108 31.53 5.83 10.94
C GLU A 108 31.99 5.62 12.39
N ALA A 109 31.44 4.63 13.09
CA ALA A 109 31.84 4.28 14.45
C ALA A 109 33.30 3.79 14.54
N GLU A 110 33.75 2.93 13.61
CA GLU A 110 35.15 2.46 13.57
C GLU A 110 36.15 3.59 13.24
N ASN A 111 35.76 4.58 12.42
CA ASN A 111 36.62 5.71 12.09
C ASN A 111 36.75 6.75 13.22
N GLU A 112 35.75 6.86 14.10
CA GLU A 112 35.84 7.70 15.30
C GLU A 112 36.65 7.03 16.43
N GLU A 113 36.58 5.71 16.59
CA GLU A 113 37.37 4.98 17.59
C GLU A 113 38.86 4.85 17.23
N GLY A 114 39.22 4.95 15.94
CA GLY A 114 40.62 4.93 15.48
C GLY A 114 41.38 6.25 15.61
N ARG A 115 40.76 7.31 16.16
CA ARG A 115 41.32 8.69 16.22
C ARG A 115 41.61 9.20 17.63
N VAL A 116 41.83 8.30 18.60
CA VAL A 116 42.24 8.62 19.98
C VAL A 116 43.73 8.36 20.20
#